data_AF-A0A5J4P3R7-F1
#
_entry.id   AF-A0A5J4P3R7-F1
#
_cell.length_a   1.000
_cell.length_b   1.000
_cell.length_c   1.000
_cell.angle_alpha   90.00
_cell.angle_beta   90.00
_cell.angle_gamma   90.00
#
_symmetry.space_group_name_H-M   'P 1'
#
loop_
_entity.id
_entity.type
_entity.pdbx_description
1 polymer ?
#
loop_
_entity_poly.entity_id
_entity_poly.type
_entity_poly.pdbx_seq_one_letter_code
_entity_poly.pdbx_strand_id
1 'polypeptide(L)'
;ARLQKDLTTTDFCPVTDDCIDENKSFNYTVFTPRDGKGKRGEAIILLHGFNERNWNKYLTWAEHLAENTGKSVILFPIAFHMNRTPGLWSKPRAILPWVNERRQEVSYLDNSTFVNVALSSRISKQPLRFYVSGLVSAYDVLQLVREIKSGDHPFFKEGTSVNIFAYS
;
A
#
# COMPACT_ATOMS: atom_id res chain seq x y z
N ALA A 1 16.64 1.92 -2.60
CA ALA A 1 17.04 0.68 -1.90
C ALA A 1 18.01 0.90 -0.73
N ARG A 2 19.00 1.81 -0.81
CA ARG A 2 20.01 2.00 0.26
C ARG A 2 19.42 2.47 1.60
N LEU A 3 18.57 3.51 1.59
CA LEU A 3 18.03 4.11 2.82
C LEU A 3 17.19 3.16 3.69
N GLN A 4 16.55 2.13 3.10
CA GLN A 4 15.75 1.16 3.87
C GLN A 4 16.63 0.28 4.76
N LYS A 5 17.88 0.00 4.35
CA LYS A 5 18.86 -0.78 5.11
C LYS A 5 19.38 -0.02 6.33
N ASP A 6 19.39 1.30 6.23
CA ASP A 6 19.91 2.21 7.26
C ASP A 6 18.83 2.57 8.31
N LEU A 7 17.60 2.08 8.15
CA LEU A 7 16.53 2.27 9.12
C LEU A 7 16.68 1.28 10.28
N THR A 8 16.56 1.80 11.50
CA THR A 8 16.59 1.00 12.72
C THR A 8 15.43 0.01 12.77
N THR A 9 15.68 -1.19 13.30
CA THR A 9 14.64 -2.20 13.52
C THR A 9 13.87 -1.93 14.81
N THR A 10 12.77 -2.66 15.03
CA THR A 10 12.06 -2.70 16.32
C THR A 10 12.02 -4.14 16.84
N ASP A 11 11.77 -4.33 18.12
CA ASP A 11 11.78 -5.68 18.71
C ASP A 11 10.73 -6.61 18.08
N PHE A 12 9.56 -6.05 17.73
CA PHE A 12 8.50 -6.77 17.01
C PHE A 12 8.71 -6.86 15.49
N CYS A 13 9.74 -6.22 14.96
CA CYS A 13 10.13 -6.26 13.55
C CYS A 13 11.66 -6.20 13.45
N PRO A 14 12.35 -7.32 13.76
CA PRO A 14 13.81 -7.35 13.94
C PRO A 14 14.58 -7.38 12.62
N VAL A 15 13.94 -7.01 11.51
CA VAL A 15 14.51 -7.00 10.16
C VAL A 15 14.46 -5.59 9.60
N THR A 16 15.42 -5.25 8.74
CA THR A 16 15.40 -3.99 8.01
C THR A 16 14.26 -3.97 6.99
N ASP A 17 13.85 -2.77 6.59
CA ASP A 17 12.65 -2.56 5.79
C ASP A 17 12.75 -3.21 4.39
N ASP A 18 13.96 -3.36 3.86
CA ASP A 18 14.24 -4.05 2.60
C ASP A 18 14.21 -5.59 2.70
N CYS A 19 14.19 -6.14 3.91
CA CYS A 19 14.03 -7.58 4.15
C CYS A 19 12.57 -7.99 4.33
N ILE A 20 11.61 -7.05 4.28
CA ILE A 20 10.18 -7.37 4.41
C ILE A 20 9.63 -7.76 3.04
N ASP A 21 9.42 -9.06 2.83
CA ASP A 21 9.00 -9.62 1.54
C ASP A 21 7.61 -9.15 1.13
N GLU A 22 6.67 -9.03 2.06
CA GLU A 22 5.32 -8.52 1.77
C GLU A 22 5.35 -7.10 1.19
N ASN A 23 6.37 -6.31 1.53
CA ASN A 23 6.51 -4.94 1.01
C ASN A 23 7.25 -4.86 -0.34
N LYS A 24 7.90 -5.96 -0.77
CA LYS A 24 8.60 -6.10 -2.06
C LYS A 24 7.76 -6.83 -3.11
N SER A 25 7.00 -7.82 -2.67
CA SER A 25 6.18 -8.70 -3.52
C SER A 25 4.78 -8.76 -2.97
N PHE A 26 3.84 -8.16 -3.68
CA PHE A 26 2.44 -8.06 -3.29
C PHE A 26 1.53 -8.10 -4.50
N ASN A 27 0.29 -8.54 -4.27
CA ASN A 27 -0.76 -8.51 -5.29
C ASN A 27 -1.56 -7.21 -5.18
N TYR A 28 -2.08 -6.73 -6.30
CA TYR A 28 -3.05 -5.65 -6.36
C TYR A 28 -4.22 -6.03 -7.28
N THR A 29 -5.36 -5.41 -7.08
CA THR A 29 -6.60 -5.74 -7.81
C THR A 29 -6.79 -4.77 -8.97
N VAL A 30 -7.25 -5.29 -10.11
CA VAL A 30 -7.64 -4.50 -11.28
C VAL A 30 -9.11 -4.75 -11.58
N PHE A 31 -9.92 -3.69 -11.54
CA PHE A 31 -11.31 -3.68 -11.99
C PHE A 31 -11.31 -3.32 -13.48
N THR A 32 -11.98 -4.13 -14.28
CA THR A 32 -12.14 -3.88 -15.71
C THR A 32 -13.61 -3.70 -16.06
N PRO A 33 -13.97 -2.73 -16.92
CA PRO A 33 -15.33 -2.62 -17.45
C PRO A 33 -15.77 -3.93 -18.12
N ARG A 34 -17.07 -4.22 -18.07
CA ARG A 34 -17.66 -5.46 -18.63
C ARG A 34 -17.45 -5.60 -20.14
N ASP A 35 -17.31 -4.49 -20.85
CA ASP A 35 -17.20 -4.48 -22.29
C ASP A 35 -15.74 -4.61 -22.74
N GLY A 36 -15.48 -5.67 -23.52
CA GLY A 36 -14.26 -5.80 -24.34
C GLY A 36 -13.38 -6.98 -23.94
N LYS A 37 -13.10 -7.82 -24.93
CA LYS A 37 -11.98 -8.77 -24.90
C LYS A 37 -10.73 -8.04 -25.37
N GLY A 38 -9.68 -7.97 -24.56
CA GLY A 38 -8.39 -7.42 -24.97
C GLY A 38 -7.75 -6.45 -23.97
N LYS A 39 -6.52 -6.04 -24.29
CA LYS A 39 -5.72 -5.09 -23.52
C LYS A 39 -6.36 -3.69 -23.55
N ARG A 40 -6.38 -3.03 -22.40
CA ARG A 40 -7.07 -1.74 -22.15
C ARG A 40 -6.15 -0.57 -22.49
N GLY A 41 -6.73 0.54 -22.96
CA GLY A 41 -6.00 1.76 -23.36
C GLY A 41 -6.01 2.88 -22.33
N GLU A 42 -6.80 2.74 -21.25
CA GLU A 42 -6.92 3.73 -20.20
C GLU A 42 -7.02 3.07 -18.83
N ALA A 43 -6.31 3.63 -17.85
CA ALA A 43 -6.26 3.17 -16.48
C ALA A 43 -6.41 4.33 -15.49
N ILE A 44 -6.94 4.01 -14.30
CA ILE A 44 -6.94 4.84 -13.10
C ILE A 44 -6.21 4.07 -12.02
N ILE A 45 -5.12 4.62 -11.48
CA ILE A 45 -4.51 4.13 -10.25
C ILE A 45 -5.26 4.76 -9.09
N LEU A 46 -5.93 3.94 -8.28
CA LEU A 46 -6.66 4.34 -7.10
C LEU A 46 -5.83 4.08 -5.84
N LEU A 47 -5.41 5.15 -5.18
CA LEU A 47 -4.64 5.11 -3.94
C LEU A 47 -5.55 5.31 -2.72
N HIS A 48 -5.25 4.60 -1.64
CA HIS A 48 -5.99 4.67 -0.38
C HIS A 48 -5.36 5.66 0.62
N GLY A 49 -6.13 6.06 1.63
CA GLY A 49 -5.64 6.88 2.74
C GLY A 49 -4.79 6.10 3.74
N PHE A 50 -3.98 6.79 4.55
CA PHE A 50 -3.03 6.13 5.47
C PHE A 50 -3.71 5.28 6.56
N ASN A 51 -4.95 5.55 6.95
CA ASN A 51 -5.60 4.76 8.01
C ASN A 51 -6.25 3.45 7.50
N GLU A 52 -6.13 3.16 6.21
CA GLU A 52 -6.83 2.04 5.58
C GLU A 52 -6.07 0.72 5.72
N ARG A 53 -6.84 -0.34 6.00
CA ARG A 53 -6.34 -1.69 6.29
C ARG A 53 -6.91 -2.78 5.40
N ASN A 54 -7.99 -2.47 4.71
CA ASN A 54 -8.57 -3.32 3.68
C ASN A 54 -9.22 -2.43 2.62
N TRP A 55 -9.56 -3.04 1.49
CA TRP A 55 -10.14 -2.33 0.37
C TRP A 55 -11.65 -2.15 0.46
N ASN A 56 -12.34 -2.59 1.52
CA ASN A 56 -13.81 -2.64 1.57
C ASN A 56 -14.48 -1.31 1.23
N LYS A 57 -13.91 -0.20 1.71
CA LYS A 57 -14.40 1.16 1.40
C LYS A 57 -14.20 1.57 -0.06
N TYR A 58 -13.23 0.97 -0.74
CA TYR A 58 -12.80 1.31 -2.10
C TYR A 58 -13.39 0.38 -3.16
N LEU A 59 -13.86 -0.82 -2.79
CA LEU A 59 -14.35 -1.81 -3.78
C LEU A 59 -15.50 -1.24 -4.61
N THR A 60 -16.50 -0.64 -3.96
CA THR A 60 -17.66 -0.03 -4.64
C THR A 60 -17.26 1.17 -5.48
N TRP A 61 -16.31 1.98 -5.03
CA TRP A 61 -15.76 3.09 -5.81
C TRP A 61 -15.01 2.60 -7.05
N ALA A 62 -14.21 1.55 -6.92
CA ALA A 62 -13.44 1.00 -8.04
C ALA A 62 -14.35 0.40 -9.11
N GLU A 63 -15.38 -0.34 -8.71
CA GLU A 63 -16.41 -0.85 -9.62
C GLU A 63 -17.16 0.30 -10.29
N HIS A 64 -17.67 1.26 -9.51
CA HIS A 64 -18.41 2.40 -10.03
C HIS A 64 -17.59 3.24 -11.03
N LEU A 65 -16.32 3.53 -10.71
CA LEU A 65 -15.42 4.24 -11.60
C LEU A 65 -15.16 3.44 -12.88
N ALA A 66 -14.94 2.13 -12.78
CA ALA A 66 -14.71 1.29 -13.96
C ALA A 66 -15.94 1.27 -14.88
N GLU A 67 -17.14 1.08 -14.33
CA GLU A 67 -18.38 1.02 -15.10
C GLU A 67 -18.74 2.36 -15.74
N ASN A 68 -18.60 3.48 -15.01
CA ASN A 68 -19.08 4.78 -15.48
C ASN A 68 -18.05 5.55 -16.33
N THR A 69 -16.76 5.24 -16.22
CA THR A 69 -15.72 5.88 -17.04
C THR A 69 -15.24 5.03 -18.21
N GLY A 70 -15.53 3.72 -18.21
CA GLY A 70 -14.98 2.77 -19.17
C GLY A 70 -13.47 2.53 -19.01
N LYS A 71 -12.84 3.05 -17.95
CA LYS A 71 -11.40 2.89 -17.66
C LYS A 71 -11.18 1.74 -16.69
N SER A 72 -10.04 1.06 -16.77
CA SER A 72 -9.71 0.06 -15.74
C SER A 72 -9.22 0.74 -14.47
N VAL A 73 -9.60 0.24 -13.29
CA VAL A 73 -9.23 0.83 -12.01
C VAL A 73 -8.32 -0.12 -11.25
N ILE A 74 -7.13 0.35 -10.88
CA ILE A 74 -6.09 -0.41 -10.19
C ILE A 74 -6.09 0.02 -8.72
N LEU A 75 -6.42 -0.89 -7.81
CA LEU A 75 -6.30 -0.67 -6.37
C LEU A 75 -4.85 -0.91 -5.92
N PHE A 76 -4.04 0.14 -5.92
CA PHE A 76 -2.59 0.00 -5.69
C PHE A 76 -2.21 0.34 -4.24
N PRO A 77 -1.66 -0.62 -3.46
CA PRO A 77 -1.31 -0.38 -2.06
C PRO A 77 0.03 0.35 -1.92
N ILE A 78 0.07 1.38 -1.06
CA ILE A 78 1.31 2.08 -0.70
C ILE A 78 2.13 1.28 0.32
N ALA A 79 3.42 1.59 0.41
CA ALA A 79 4.39 0.84 1.21
C ALA A 79 3.96 0.67 2.67
N PHE A 80 3.98 -0.58 3.16
CA PHE A 80 3.52 -0.96 4.51
C PHE A 80 2.04 -0.71 4.82
N HIS A 81 1.16 -0.72 3.82
CA HIS A 81 -0.29 -0.76 4.01
C HIS A 81 -0.93 -1.97 3.33
N MET A 82 -2.19 -2.24 3.66
CA MET A 82 -2.94 -3.38 3.10
C MET A 82 -2.15 -4.70 3.26
N ASN A 83 -1.93 -5.43 2.17
CA ASN A 83 -1.17 -6.66 2.11
C ASN A 83 0.36 -6.46 2.02
N ARG A 84 0.85 -5.23 2.16
CA ARG A 84 2.29 -4.90 2.18
C ARG A 84 2.91 -4.86 3.59
N THR A 85 2.21 -5.42 4.57
CA THR A 85 2.65 -5.46 5.97
C THR A 85 3.02 -6.87 6.39
N PRO A 86 4.03 -7.05 7.27
CA PRO A 86 4.35 -8.35 7.82
C PRO A 86 3.12 -9.03 8.41
N GLY A 87 2.87 -10.29 8.06
CA GLY A 87 1.70 -11.03 8.54
C GLY A 87 1.59 -11.09 10.07
N LEU A 88 2.74 -10.98 10.78
CA LEU A 88 2.80 -10.90 12.24
C LEU A 88 2.06 -9.67 12.81
N TRP A 89 2.03 -8.55 12.08
CA TRP A 89 1.40 -7.31 12.54
C TRP A 89 -0.13 -7.42 12.63
N SER A 90 -0.69 -8.34 11.86
CA SER A 90 -2.11 -8.66 11.87
C SER A 90 -2.49 -9.72 12.92
N LYS A 91 -1.51 -10.27 13.67
CA LYS A 91 -1.74 -11.29 14.71
C LYS A 91 -1.81 -10.62 16.10
N PRO A 92 -3.01 -10.50 16.72
CA PRO A 92 -3.19 -9.78 17.98
C PRO A 92 -2.24 -10.23 19.09
N ARG A 93 -2.12 -11.54 19.30
CA ARG A 93 -1.30 -12.11 20.39
C ARG A 93 0.18 -11.79 20.26
N ALA A 94 0.69 -11.67 19.04
CA ALA A 94 2.11 -11.40 18.79
C ALA A 94 2.45 -9.92 19.01
N ILE A 95 1.50 -9.01 18.77
CA ILE A 95 1.73 -7.56 18.84
C ILE A 95 1.24 -6.97 20.18
N LEU A 96 0.41 -7.68 20.93
CA LEU A 96 -0.22 -7.18 22.16
C LEU A 96 0.74 -6.59 23.20
N PRO A 97 1.92 -7.20 23.51
CA PRO A 97 2.87 -6.60 24.45
C PRO A 97 3.28 -5.18 24.04
N TRP A 98 3.54 -4.98 22.74
CA TRP A 98 3.99 -3.71 22.17
C TRP A 98 2.87 -2.67 22.07
N VAL A 99 1.62 -3.12 21.91
CA VAL A 99 0.44 -2.23 22.02
C VAL A 99 0.32 -1.69 23.44
N ASN A 100 0.53 -2.53 24.44
CA ASN A 100 0.43 -2.11 25.84
C ASN A 100 1.54 -1.12 26.19
N GLU A 101 2.78 -1.37 25.76
CA GLU A 101 3.89 -0.42 25.91
C GLU A 101 3.56 0.92 25.23
N ARG A 102 3.11 0.88 23.98
CA ARG A 102 2.76 2.11 23.23
C ARG A 102 1.63 2.92 23.89
N ARG A 103 0.66 2.25 24.51
CA ARG A 103 -0.42 2.91 25.28
C ARG A 103 0.09 3.60 26.53
N GLN A 104 1.21 3.17 27.11
CA GLN A 104 1.84 3.85 28.25
C GLN A 104 2.63 5.09 27.79
N GLU A 105 3.21 5.07 26.59
CA GLU A 105 3.96 6.19 26.03
C GLU A 105 3.09 7.36 25.54
N VAL A 106 1.90 7.05 25.01
CA VAL A 106 1.02 8.03 24.36
C VAL A 106 -0.33 8.08 25.07
N SER A 107 -0.61 9.21 25.71
CA SER A 107 -1.92 9.48 26.31
C SER A 107 -3.02 9.55 25.24
N TYR A 108 -4.21 9.05 25.56
CA TYR A 108 -5.39 9.08 24.67
C TYR A 108 -5.23 8.32 23.34
N LEU A 109 -4.62 7.15 23.37
CA LEU A 109 -4.47 6.28 22.20
C LEU A 109 -5.79 5.57 21.83
N ASP A 110 -6.79 6.34 21.36
CA ASP A 110 -8.11 5.83 20.97
C ASP A 110 -8.07 5.18 19.57
N ASN A 111 -8.84 4.09 19.38
CA ASN A 111 -9.05 3.41 18.09
C ASN A 111 -7.80 2.93 17.33
N SER A 112 -6.70 2.63 18.03
CA SER A 112 -5.49 2.10 17.38
C SER A 112 -5.57 0.60 17.08
N THR A 113 -5.48 0.26 15.78
CA THR A 113 -5.30 -1.13 15.34
C THR A 113 -3.86 -1.61 15.62
N PHE A 114 -3.65 -2.93 15.74
CA PHE A 114 -2.30 -3.52 15.92
C PHE A 114 -1.30 -3.04 14.86
N VAL A 115 -1.76 -2.92 13.61
CA VAL A 115 -0.95 -2.44 12.50
C VAL A 115 -0.68 -0.93 12.60
N ASN A 116 -1.62 -0.13 13.13
CA ASN A 116 -1.39 1.30 13.41
C ASN A 116 -0.31 1.48 14.49
N VAL A 117 -0.33 0.64 15.53
CA VAL A 117 0.72 0.63 16.54
C VAL A 117 2.06 0.27 15.91
N ALA A 118 2.14 -0.82 15.14
CA ALA A 118 3.39 -1.24 14.50
C ALA A 118 4.00 -0.14 13.60
N LEU A 119 3.18 0.52 12.76
CA LEU A 119 3.63 1.62 11.91
C LEU A 119 4.03 2.85 12.73
N SER A 120 3.18 3.31 13.65
CA SER A 120 3.43 4.53 14.41
C SER A 120 4.62 4.40 15.34
N SER A 121 4.82 3.26 16.02
CA SER A 121 6.02 3.00 16.83
C SER A 121 7.29 3.02 15.98
N ARG A 122 7.28 2.39 14.79
CA ARG A 122 8.40 2.39 13.85
C ARG A 122 8.73 3.79 13.32
N ILE A 123 7.73 4.64 13.10
CA ILE A 123 7.89 6.03 12.65
C ILE A 123 8.37 6.92 13.81
N SER A 124 7.81 6.79 15.02
CA SER A 124 8.27 7.55 16.19
C SER A 124 9.72 7.26 16.54
N LYS A 125 10.17 6.00 16.40
CA LYS A 125 11.57 5.63 16.62
C LYS A 125 12.52 6.28 15.60
N GLN A 126 12.10 6.37 14.33
CA GLN A 126 12.90 6.99 13.27
C GLN A 126 12.00 7.65 12.21
N PRO A 127 11.70 8.96 12.34
CA PRO A 127 10.77 9.66 11.47
C PRO A 127 11.13 9.65 9.98
N LEU A 128 12.43 9.50 9.65
CA LEU A 128 12.91 9.31 8.28
C LEU A 128 12.19 8.16 7.54
N ARG A 129 11.69 7.16 8.28
CA ARG A 129 10.92 6.05 7.74
C ARG A 129 9.68 6.52 6.96
N PHE A 130 9.03 7.62 7.39
CA PHE A 130 7.88 8.17 6.65
C PHE A 130 8.28 8.60 5.23
N TYR A 131 9.38 9.34 5.11
CA TYR A 131 9.92 9.76 3.82
C TYR A 131 10.36 8.58 2.96
N VAL A 132 11.07 7.60 3.56
CA VAL A 132 11.56 6.42 2.84
C VAL A 132 10.40 5.56 2.32
N SER A 133 9.34 5.35 3.11
CA SER A 133 8.14 4.63 2.66
C SER A 133 7.40 5.39 1.55
N GLY A 134 7.40 6.72 1.60
CA GLY A 134 6.89 7.58 0.52
C GLY A 134 7.66 7.39 -0.78
N LEU A 135 9.00 7.37 -0.72
CA LEU A 135 9.85 7.10 -1.88
C LEU A 135 9.60 5.70 -2.47
N VAL A 136 9.48 4.67 -1.62
CA VAL A 136 9.16 3.31 -2.09
C VAL A 136 7.84 3.32 -2.87
N SER A 137 6.79 3.89 -2.28
CA SER A 137 5.47 3.98 -2.94
C SER A 137 5.53 4.73 -4.26
N ALA A 138 6.28 5.84 -4.33
CA ALA A 138 6.45 6.61 -5.55
C ALA A 138 7.21 5.83 -6.64
N TYR A 139 8.27 5.10 -6.27
CA TYR A 139 9.01 4.26 -7.22
C TYR A 139 8.18 3.08 -7.73
N ASP A 140 7.38 2.45 -6.86
CA ASP A 140 6.50 1.35 -7.26
C ASP A 140 5.41 1.83 -8.23
N VAL A 141 4.81 3.00 -7.97
CA VAL A 141 3.85 3.62 -8.90
C VAL A 141 4.53 3.97 -10.23
N LEU A 142 5.75 4.52 -10.20
CA LEU A 142 6.51 4.82 -11.41
C LEU A 142 6.83 3.56 -12.22
N GLN A 143 7.19 2.46 -11.54
CA GLN A 143 7.41 1.16 -12.17
C GLN A 143 6.13 0.67 -12.83
N LEU A 144 5.01 0.62 -12.10
CA LEU A 144 3.72 0.21 -12.65
C LEU A 144 3.32 1.05 -13.88
N VAL A 145 3.48 2.37 -13.82
CA VAL A 145 3.18 3.26 -14.95
C VAL A 145 4.05 2.93 -16.16
N ARG A 146 5.34 2.63 -15.96
CA ARG A 146 6.25 2.23 -17.06
C ARG A 146 5.83 0.90 -17.68
N GLU A 147 5.51 -0.10 -16.87
CA GLU A 147 5.02 -1.41 -17.33
C GLU A 147 3.69 -1.29 -18.10
N ILE A 148 2.79 -0.40 -17.65
CA ILE A 148 1.53 -0.11 -18.35
C ILE A 148 1.81 0.56 -19.70
N LYS A 149 2.67 1.59 -19.71
CA LYS A 149 2.93 2.38 -20.92
C LYS A 149 3.71 1.63 -21.99
N SER A 150 4.61 0.74 -21.60
CA SER A 150 5.34 -0.17 -22.51
C SER A 150 4.47 -1.32 -23.03
N GLY A 151 3.33 -1.60 -22.38
CA GLY A 151 2.47 -2.74 -22.72
C GLY A 151 2.95 -4.06 -22.12
N ASP A 152 3.96 -4.05 -21.25
CA ASP A 152 4.45 -5.22 -20.50
C ASP A 152 3.41 -5.71 -19.47
N HIS A 153 2.59 -4.80 -18.95
CA HIS A 153 1.51 -5.17 -18.05
C HIS A 153 0.43 -6.01 -18.78
N PRO A 154 0.00 -7.16 -18.24
CA PRO A 154 -0.84 -8.13 -18.97
C PRO A 154 -2.20 -7.58 -19.41
N PHE A 155 -2.76 -6.63 -18.65
CA PHE A 155 -4.08 -6.04 -18.91
C PHE A 155 -4.08 -4.79 -19.80
N PHE A 156 -2.92 -4.19 -20.12
CA PHE A 156 -2.85 -2.88 -20.79
C PHE A 156 -2.02 -2.93 -22.07
N LYS A 157 -2.42 -2.13 -23.08
CA LYS A 157 -1.70 -2.02 -24.34
C LYS A 157 -0.63 -0.94 -24.25
N GLU A 158 0.37 -1.01 -25.12
CA GLU A 158 1.37 0.06 -25.25
C GLU A 158 0.68 1.42 -25.48
N GLY A 159 1.23 2.47 -24.87
CA GLY A 159 0.68 3.83 -24.95
C GLY A 159 -0.56 4.08 -24.09
N THR A 160 -0.93 3.16 -23.19
CA THR A 160 -2.06 3.34 -22.27
C THR A 160 -1.95 4.63 -21.46
N SER A 161 -3.05 5.39 -21.42
CA SER A 161 -3.16 6.58 -20.58
C SER A 161 -3.40 6.17 -19.12
N VAL A 162 -2.72 6.84 -18.18
CA VAL A 162 -2.83 6.54 -16.75
C VAL A 162 -3.21 7.81 -16.00
N ASN A 163 -4.32 7.72 -15.26
CA ASN A 163 -4.78 8.75 -14.32
C ASN A 163 -4.50 8.29 -12.89
N ILE A 164 -4.31 9.23 -11.96
CA ILE A 164 -4.18 8.94 -10.53
C ILE A 164 -5.39 9.54 -9.83
N PHE A 165 -6.06 8.73 -9.00
CA PHE A 165 -7.13 9.16 -8.12
C PHE A 165 -6.77 8.76 -6.69
N ALA A 166 -6.83 9.72 -5.76
CA ALA A 166 -6.53 9.49 -4.35
C ALA A 166 -7.54 10.24 -3.50
N TYR A 167 -8.01 9.59 -2.44
CA TYR A 167 -8.93 10.16 -1.47
C TYR A 167 -8.53 9.67 -0.08
N SER A 168 -8.43 10.61 0.88
CA SER A 168 -8.04 10.36 2.26
C SER A 168 -9.09 10.85 3.23
#